data_AF-A0A0K2RRT5-F1
#
_entry.id   AF-A0A0K2RRT5-F1
#
_cell.length_a   1.000
_cell.length_b   1.000
_cell.length_c   1.000
_cell.angle_alpha   90.00
_cell.angle_beta   90.00
_cell.angle_gamma   90.00
#
_symmetry.space_group_name_H-M   'P 1'
#
loop_
_entity.id
_entity.type
_entity.pdbx_description
1 polymer ?
#
loop_
_entity_poly.entity_id
_entity_poly.type
_entity_poly.pdbx_seq_one_letter_code
_entity_poly.pdbx_strand_id
1 'polypeptide(L)'
;MFTVAAMGLLIRLAPPESRGRVSGAYASAFLIGSVLGPVVGGLLAGFGLRVPFLAYAAALVLAALVVRTQLTGRSGERRKAARRGRQCA
;
A
#
# COMPACT_ATOMS: atom_id res chain seq x y z
N MET A 1 6.46 11.21 6.46
CA MET A 1 7.28 11.45 5.26
C MET A 1 7.20 10.28 4.26
N PHE A 2 6.01 9.78 3.92
CA PHE A 2 5.88 8.73 2.89
C PHE A 2 5.85 9.33 1.48
N THR A 3 5.30 10.54 1.33
CA THR A 3 5.08 11.22 0.06
C THR A 3 6.39 11.50 -0.68
N VAL A 4 7.45 11.89 0.05
CA VAL A 4 8.78 12.13 -0.52
C VAL A 4 9.39 10.84 -1.08
N ALA A 5 9.29 9.73 -0.33
CA ALA A 5 9.79 8.44 -0.77
C ALA A 5 9.01 7.91 -1.98
N ALA A 6 7.67 8.00 -1.96
CA ALA A 6 6.81 7.60 -3.06
C ALA A 6 7.07 8.42 -4.33
N MET A 7 7.19 9.74 -4.20
CA MET A 7 7.45 10.63 -5.32
C MET A 7 8.85 10.40 -5.90
N GLY A 8 9.86 10.18 -5.05
CA GLY A 8 11.21 9.82 -5.48
C GLY A 8 11.26 8.52 -6.28
N LEU A 9 10.48 7.51 -5.87
CA LEU A 9 10.33 6.27 -6.61
C LEU A 9 9.59 6.47 -7.95
N LEU A 10 8.50 7.23 -7.95
CA LEU A 10 7.72 7.53 -9.15
C LEU A 10 8.56 8.25 -10.22
N ILE A 11 9.33 9.26 -9.84
CA ILE A 11 10.20 9.99 -10.78
C ILE A 11 11.29 9.08 -11.36
N ARG A 12 11.82 8.15 -10.55
CA ARG A 12 12.82 7.17 -11.01
C ARG A 12 12.26 6.19 -12.03
N LEU A 13 10.98 5.84 -11.92
CA LEU A 13 10.29 4.94 -12.85
C LEU A 13 9.70 5.68 -14.07
N ALA A 14 9.43 6.97 -13.95
CA ALA A 14 8.78 7.76 -14.99
C ALA A 14 9.75 8.20 -16.11
N PRO A 15 9.36 8.02 -17.40
CA PRO A 15 10.08 8.57 -18.54
C PRO A 15 10.25 10.09 -18.42
N PRO A 16 11.42 10.66 -18.81
CA PRO A 16 11.74 12.07 -18.60
C PRO A 16 10.73 13.03 -19.24
N GLU A 17 10.09 12.64 -20.34
CA GLU A 17 9.08 13.45 -21.05
C GLU A 17 7.74 13.52 -20.28
N SER A 18 7.48 12.57 -19.37
CA SER A 18 6.18 12.39 -18.71
C SER A 18 6.19 12.69 -17.21
N ARG A 19 7.33 13.08 -16.63
CA ARG A 19 7.49 13.31 -15.19
C ARG A 19 6.49 14.33 -14.62
N GLY A 20 6.16 15.38 -15.38
CA GLY A 20 5.15 16.37 -14.99
C GLY A 20 3.72 15.82 -14.98
N ARG A 21 3.39 14.89 -15.88
CA ARG A 21 2.09 14.21 -15.88
C ARG A 21 1.99 13.23 -14.72
N VAL A 22 3.06 12.49 -14.43
CA VAL A 22 3.09 11.54 -13.31
C VAL A 22 3.00 12.27 -11.97
N SER A 23 3.69 13.40 -11.81
CA SER A 23 3.58 14.22 -10.60
C SER A 23 2.17 14.80 -10.41
N GLY A 24 1.54 15.28 -11.48
CA GLY A 24 0.16 15.76 -11.45
C GLY A 24 -0.86 14.66 -11.14
N ALA A 25 -0.67 13.47 -11.71
CA ALA A 25 -1.49 12.29 -11.39
C ALA A 25 -1.33 11.88 -9.91
N TYR A 26 -0.11 11.91 -9.37
CA TYR A 26 0.13 11.64 -7.96
C TYR A 26 -0.54 12.68 -7.05
N ALA A 27 -0.42 13.97 -7.38
CA ALA A 27 -1.04 15.05 -6.60
C ALA A 27 -2.58 14.97 -6.63
N SER A 28 -3.18 14.72 -7.78
CA SER A 28 -4.63 14.56 -7.92
C SER A 28 -5.14 13.33 -7.17
N ALA A 29 -4.45 12.19 -7.26
CA ALA A 29 -4.77 11.02 -6.46
C ALA A 29 -4.70 11.30 -4.94
N PHE A 30 -3.71 12.09 -4.51
CA PHE A 30 -3.56 12.47 -3.10
C PHE A 30 -4.72 13.37 -2.63
N LEU A 31 -5.13 14.34 -3.45
CA LEU A 31 -6.28 15.20 -3.16
C LEU A 31 -7.57 14.41 -3.08
N ILE A 32 -7.81 13.52 -4.05
CA ILE A 32 -8.98 12.64 -4.05
C ILE A 32 -9.00 11.81 -2.78
N GLY A 33 -7.89 11.13 -2.44
CA GLY A 33 -7.80 10.32 -1.23
C GLY A 33 -7.99 11.14 0.06
N SER A 34 -7.48 12.37 0.10
CA SER A 34 -7.60 13.26 1.26
C SER A 34 -9.03 13.74 1.50
N VAL A 35 -9.85 13.87 0.45
CA VAL A 35 -11.28 14.20 0.56
C VAL A 35 -12.09 12.94 0.85
N LEU A 36 -11.81 11.84 0.13
CA LEU A 36 -12.57 10.61 0.25
C LEU A 36 -12.45 9.97 1.64
N GLY A 37 -11.27 10.06 2.26
CA GLY A 37 -11.01 9.47 3.58
C GLY A 37 -11.94 9.99 4.68
N PRO A 38 -11.96 11.31 4.96
CA PRO A 38 -12.87 11.90 5.93
C PRO A 38 -14.34 11.75 5.57
N VAL A 39 -14.69 11.80 4.27
CA VAL A 39 -16.08 11.59 3.82
C VAL A 39 -16.55 10.18 4.18
N VAL A 40 -15.80 9.16 3.79
CA VAL A 40 -16.13 7.77 4.11
C VAL A 40 -16.10 7.53 5.63
N GLY A 41 -15.08 8.04 6.32
CA GLY A 41 -14.96 7.93 7.78
C GLY A 41 -16.09 8.62 8.54
N GLY A 42 -16.53 9.80 8.08
CA GLY A 42 -17.63 10.55 8.65
C GLY A 42 -18.98 9.88 8.42
N LEU A 43 -19.22 9.35 7.22
CA LEU A 43 -20.41 8.55 6.92
C LEU A 43 -20.49 7.32 7.84
N LEU A 44 -19.37 6.64 8.06
CA LEU A 44 -19.27 5.51 8.99
C LEU A 44 -19.50 5.94 10.46
N ALA A 45 -19.00 7.11 10.86
CA ALA A 45 -19.18 7.65 12.20
C ALA A 45 -20.62 8.06 12.51
N GLY A 46 -21.42 8.39 11.49
CA GLY A 46 -22.85 8.70 11.63
C GLY A 46 -23.70 7.55 12.18
N PHE A 47 -23.24 6.30 12.02
CA PHE A 47 -23.88 5.10 12.59
C PHE A 47 -23.37 4.75 14.01
N GLY A 48 -22.61 5.67 14.62
CA GLY A 48 -22.03 5.54 15.95
C GLY A 48 -20.53 5.26 15.94
N LEU A 49 -19.85 5.69 17.00
CA LEU A 49 -18.39 5.63 17.14
C LEU A 49 -17.78 4.23 17.01
N ARG A 50 -18.56 3.15 17.14
CA ARG A 50 -18.09 1.76 17.03
C ARG A 50 -17.84 1.32 15.58
N VAL A 51 -18.59 1.88 14.63
CA VAL A 51 -18.58 1.45 13.21
C VAL A 51 -17.24 1.75 12.52
N PRO A 52 -16.60 2.92 12.71
CA PRO A 52 -15.26 3.17 12.19
C PRO A 52 -14.20 2.15 12.65
N PHE A 53 -14.25 1.74 13.92
CA PHE A 53 -13.33 0.73 14.45
C PHE A 53 -13.56 -0.65 13.84
N LEU A 54 -14.82 -1.05 13.65
CA LEU A 54 -15.15 -2.33 13.03
C LEU A 54 -14.75 -2.34 11.54
N ALA A 55 -14.95 -1.21 10.83
CA ALA A 55 -14.49 -1.04 9.46
C ALA A 55 -12.95 -1.14 9.36
N TYR A 56 -12.22 -0.54 10.30
CA TYR A 56 -10.77 -0.65 10.37
C TYR A 56 -10.31 -2.09 10.65
N ALA A 57 -10.98 -2.80 11.58
CA ALA A 57 -10.70 -4.21 11.86
C ALA A 57 -10.91 -5.09 10.61
N ALA A 58 -12.01 -4.87 9.87
CA ALA A 58 -12.26 -5.58 8.61
C ALA A 58 -11.18 -5.30 7.56
N ALA A 59 -10.75 -4.05 7.43
CA ALA A 59 -9.67 -3.65 6.51
C ALA A 59 -8.33 -4.34 6.87
N LEU A 60 -8.01 -4.46 8.16
CA LEU A 60 -6.81 -5.16 8.62
C LEU A 60 -6.87 -6.66 8.33
N VAL A 61 -8.02 -7.31 8.53
CA VAL A 61 -8.21 -8.72 8.19
C VAL A 61 -8.06 -8.94 6.69
N LEU A 62 -8.65 -8.06 5.87
CA LEU A 62 -8.50 -8.12 4.42
C LEU A 62 -7.04 -7.96 3.98
N ALA A 63 -6.33 -6.97 4.54
CA ALA A 63 -4.91 -6.77 4.29
C ALA A 63 -4.08 -8.00 4.69
N ALA A 64 -4.35 -8.58 5.87
CA ALA A 64 -3.68 -9.80 6.33
C ALA A 64 -3.95 -11.00 5.40
N LEU A 65 -5.17 -11.15 4.89
CA LEU A 65 -5.52 -12.18 3.91
C LEU A 65 -4.74 -12.01 2.60
N VAL A 66 -4.70 -10.80 2.06
CA VAL A 66 -3.93 -10.47 0.84
C VAL A 66 -2.44 -10.72 1.05
N VAL A 67 -1.89 -10.32 2.20
CA VAL A 67 -0.49 -10.59 2.54
C VAL A 67 -0.24 -12.09 2.65
N ARG A 68 -1.16 -12.84 3.26
CA ARG A 68 -1.03 -14.30 3.42
C ARG A 68 -1.03 -15.02 2.07
N THR A 69 -1.84 -14.59 1.10
CA THR A 69 -1.83 -15.17 -0.26
C THR A 69 -0.56 -14.81 -1.02
N GLN A 70 -0.12 -13.55 -0.95
CA GLN A 70 1.07 -13.06 -1.68
C GLN A 70 2.40 -13.58 -1.10
N LEU A 71 2.52 -13.71 0.23
CA LEU A 71 3.74 -14.19 0.88
C LEU A 71 3.85 -15.71 0.89
N THR A 72 2.74 -16.45 0.86
CA THR A 72 2.75 -17.92 0.69
C THR A 72 3.45 -18.32 -0.61
N GLY A 73 3.31 -17.53 -1.68
CA GLY A 73 3.99 -17.78 -2.94
C GLY A 73 5.52 -17.59 -2.91
N ARG A 74 6.05 -16.67 -2.08
CA ARG A 74 7.50 -16.33 -2.07
C ARG A 74 8.31 -16.93 -0.93
N SER A 75 7.67 -17.39 0.13
CA SER A 75 8.34 -17.93 1.31
C SER A 75 9.12 -19.23 1.02
N GLY A 76 8.66 -20.02 0.04
CA GLY A 76 9.36 -21.23 -0.41
C GLY A 76 10.68 -20.95 -1.12
N GLU A 77 10.76 -19.88 -1.91
CA GLU A 77 11.92 -19.55 -2.75
C GLU A 77 13.09 -19.00 -1.91
N ARG A 78 12.79 -18.14 -0.94
CA ARG A 78 13.78 -17.57 0.00
C ARG A 78 14.42 -18.65 0.89
N ARG A 79 13.64 -19.67 1.29
CA ARG A 79 14.13 -20.80 2.10
C ARG A 79 15.02 -21.75 1.31
N LYS A 80 14.76 -21.93 0.00
CA LYS A 80 15.64 -22.69 -0.91
C LYS A 80 16.95 -21.93 -1.17
N ALA A 81 16.89 -20.61 -1.41
CA ALA A 81 18.08 -19.79 -1.59
C ALA A 81 18.99 -19.77 -0.35
N ALA A 82 18.42 -19.66 0.85
CA ALA A 82 19.18 -19.69 2.12
C ALA A 82 19.78 -21.07 2.46
N ARG A 83 19.24 -22.17 1.93
CA ARG A 83 19.85 -23.50 2.07
C ARG A 83 21.00 -23.72 1.09
N ARG A 84 20.88 -23.23 -0.15
CA ARG A 84 21.93 -23.38 -1.16
C ARG A 84 23.23 -22.66 -0.79
N GLY A 85 23.15 -21.50 -0.14
CA GLY A 85 24.33 -20.77 0.33
C GLY A 85 25.11 -21.44 1.48
N ARG A 86 24.50 -22.38 2.22
CA ARG A 86 25.17 -23.14 3.29
C ARG A 86 25.84 -24.43 2.82
N GLN A 87 25.63 -24.82 1.56
CA GLN A 87 26.14 -26.08 1.03
C GLN A 87 27.38 -25.90 0.13
N CYS A 88 27.80 -24.65 -0.08
CA CYS A 88 29.04 -24.28 -0.75
C CYS A 88 30.10 -23.69 0.22
N ALA A 89 29.85 -23.74 1.53
CA ALA A 89 30.78 -23.37 2.59
C ALA A 89 31.09 -24.63 3.41
#